data_AF-A0A6J7BK92-F1
#
_entry.id   AF-A0A6J7BK92-F1
#
_cell.length_a   1.000
_cell.length_b   1.000
_cell.length_c   1.000
_cell.angle_alpha   90.00
_cell.angle_beta   90.00
_cell.angle_gamma   90.00
#
_symmetry.space_group_name_H-M   'P 1'
#
loop_
_entity.id
_entity.type
_entity.pdbx_description
1 polymer ?
#
loop_
_entity_poly.entity_id
_entity_poly.type
_entity_poly.pdbx_seq_one_letter_code
_entity_poly.pdbx_strand_id
1 'polypeptide(L)'
;MECVLLITDDDGVACVIATLIADYIFDAITEEVCGFALAFIAPLGSDDNYGWHLPNYIPSQAIRSKAFRSIRWRKVAHLSVKVSHDGFMTIGQDLLGGPPPTHIPSDGSDALFAVGMGADEVARAFPASPLPWAVLADEAWAQGRVLESYAFARTGYHRGLDLLRRNGWKGHGPVPWEHEGNRGWLRALHALGRAAGSIGESEEHDRCTLFLRDSSATAAEFLSK
;
A
#
# COMPACT_ATOMS: atom_id res chain seq x y z
N MET A 1 -31.05 4.65 -34.90
CA MET A 1 -29.97 5.04 -35.81
C MET A 1 -29.50 6.41 -35.38
N GLU A 2 -28.32 6.48 -34.78
CA GLU A 2 -27.38 7.59 -34.96
C GLU A 2 -26.01 7.05 -34.54
N CYS A 3 -25.05 7.13 -35.46
CA CYS A 3 -23.67 6.71 -35.26
C CYS A 3 -22.86 7.89 -34.78
N VAL A 4 -22.04 7.72 -33.74
CA VAL A 4 -20.81 8.52 -33.56
C VAL A 4 -19.69 7.57 -33.13
N LEU A 5 -18.54 7.75 -33.78
CA LEU A 5 -17.40 6.85 -33.89
C LEU A 5 -16.16 7.47 -33.21
N LEU A 6 -15.53 6.68 -32.33
CA LEU A 6 -14.10 6.66 -31.87
C LEU A 6 -13.59 7.92 -31.12
N ILE A 7 -12.65 7.85 -30.16
CA ILE A 7 -11.33 7.21 -30.15
C ILE A 7 -10.90 7.01 -28.68
N THR A 8 -10.09 6.00 -28.36
CA THR A 8 -9.38 5.92 -27.07
C THR A 8 -8.23 6.90 -27.08
N ASP A 9 -8.28 7.92 -26.21
CA ASP A 9 -7.10 8.70 -25.85
C ASP A 9 -6.46 8.05 -24.62
N ASP A 10 -5.16 7.83 -24.71
CA ASP A 10 -4.31 7.22 -23.69
C ASP A 10 -3.93 8.32 -22.70
N ASP A 11 -4.82 8.63 -21.77
CA ASP A 11 -4.50 9.33 -20.53
C ASP A 11 -5.64 9.09 -19.53
N GLY A 12 -5.40 8.21 -18.55
CA GLY A 12 -6.39 7.68 -17.61
C GLY A 12 -7.09 8.73 -16.73
N VAL A 13 -8.08 9.42 -17.28
CA VAL A 13 -9.02 10.29 -16.56
C VAL A 13 -10.45 9.93 -16.96
N ALA A 14 -11.22 9.35 -16.04
CA ALA A 14 -12.66 9.18 -16.21
C ALA A 14 -13.35 10.56 -16.11
N CYS A 15 -13.81 11.10 -17.24
CA CYS A 15 -14.78 12.19 -17.25
C CYS A 15 -16.18 11.62 -16.99
N VAL A 16 -16.82 12.07 -15.90
CA VAL A 16 -18.22 11.78 -15.60
C VAL A 16 -19.10 12.59 -16.54
N ILE A 17 -19.89 11.93 -17.39
CA ILE A 17 -21.08 12.53 -18.01
C ILE A 17 -22.29 11.78 -17.47
N ALA A 18 -23.15 12.54 -16.79
CA ALA A 18 -24.40 12.06 -16.21
C ALA A 18 -25.49 11.91 -17.27
N THR A 19 -26.23 10.81 -17.20
CA THR A 19 -27.67 10.87 -17.42
C THR A 19 -28.40 9.89 -16.50
N LEU A 20 -29.28 10.43 -15.66
CA LEU A 20 -30.34 9.71 -14.97
C LEU A 20 -31.22 8.96 -15.98
N ILE A 21 -31.76 7.82 -15.59
CA ILE A 21 -33.20 7.63 -15.36
C ILE A 21 -33.35 6.41 -14.43
N ALA A 22 -33.98 6.68 -13.29
CA ALA A 22 -34.52 5.70 -12.38
C ALA A 22 -35.80 5.11 -12.98
N ASP A 23 -36.07 3.84 -12.71
CA ASP A 23 -37.32 3.43 -12.06
C ASP A 23 -37.18 1.98 -11.56
N TYR A 24 -37.29 1.83 -10.24
CA TYR A 24 -37.38 0.58 -9.50
C TYR A 24 -38.86 0.18 -9.40
N ILE A 25 -39.20 -1.04 -9.80
CA ILE A 25 -40.36 -1.78 -9.27
C ILE A 25 -39.84 -3.16 -8.86
N PHE A 26 -39.70 -3.37 -7.55
CA PHE A 26 -39.83 -4.67 -6.89
C PHE A 26 -41.19 -4.60 -6.18
N ASP A 27 -42.12 -5.46 -6.54
CA ASP A 27 -42.51 -6.45 -5.55
C ASP A 27 -42.42 -7.81 -6.22
N ALA A 28 -41.75 -8.68 -5.49
CA ALA A 28 -41.49 -10.03 -5.92
C ALA A 28 -42.81 -10.80 -5.97
N ILE A 29 -42.68 -12.02 -6.41
CA ILE A 29 -42.75 -13.18 -5.52
C ILE A 29 -42.41 -14.49 -6.29
N THR A 30 -42.47 -14.68 -7.61
CA THR A 30 -43.73 -14.68 -8.35
C THR A 30 -44.63 -13.58 -7.88
N GLU A 31 -44.54 -12.37 -8.37
CA GLU A 31 -43.90 -11.78 -9.55
C GLU A 31 -42.38 -12.04 -9.70
N GLU A 32 -41.89 -12.85 -10.63
CA GLU A 32 -42.09 -12.76 -12.08
C GLU A 32 -42.51 -11.36 -12.54
N VAL A 33 -41.54 -10.49 -12.82
CA VAL A 33 -41.61 -9.62 -14.00
C VAL A 33 -40.21 -9.49 -14.63
N CYS A 34 -40.12 -9.94 -15.88
CA CYS A 34 -39.16 -9.53 -16.93
C CYS A 34 -37.65 -9.78 -16.76
N GLY A 35 -37.25 -11.04 -16.94
CA GLY A 35 -36.45 -11.38 -18.13
C GLY A 35 -35.02 -10.84 -18.28
N PHE A 36 -34.15 -10.95 -17.27
CA PHE A 36 -32.70 -10.85 -17.49
C PHE A 36 -31.94 -12.05 -16.88
N ALA A 37 -31.19 -12.73 -17.74
CA ALA A 37 -30.35 -13.86 -17.38
C ALA A 37 -29.12 -13.41 -16.57
N LEU A 38 -28.89 -14.02 -15.41
CA LEU A 38 -27.64 -13.90 -14.67
C LEU A 38 -26.54 -14.67 -15.44
N ALA A 39 -25.72 -13.96 -16.21
CA ALA A 39 -24.43 -14.48 -16.65
C ALA A 39 -23.41 -14.18 -15.55
N PHE A 40 -22.79 -15.24 -15.02
CA PHE A 40 -21.73 -15.17 -14.02
C PHE A 40 -20.47 -14.57 -14.67
N ILE A 41 -20.26 -13.26 -14.57
CA ILE A 41 -18.99 -12.62 -14.91
C ILE A 41 -18.15 -12.64 -13.63
N ALA A 42 -17.08 -13.44 -13.65
CA ALA A 42 -16.08 -13.47 -12.61
C ALA A 42 -15.46 -12.05 -12.45
N PRO A 43 -15.22 -11.57 -11.22
CA PRO A 43 -14.50 -10.31 -11.04
C PRO A 43 -13.10 -10.46 -11.63
N LEU A 44 -12.74 -9.55 -12.54
CA LEU A 44 -11.34 -9.26 -12.87
C LEU A 44 -10.59 -9.07 -11.55
N GLY A 45 -9.58 -9.91 -11.33
CA GLY A 45 -8.78 -9.88 -10.11
C GLY A 45 -8.24 -8.47 -9.85
N SER A 46 -8.33 -8.03 -8.60
CA SER A 46 -7.50 -6.94 -8.13
C SER A 46 -6.05 -7.31 -8.44
N ASP A 47 -5.38 -6.48 -9.24
CA ASP A 47 -3.95 -6.59 -9.46
C ASP A 47 -3.24 -6.15 -8.17
N ASP A 48 -3.23 -7.06 -7.20
CA ASP A 48 -2.52 -6.93 -5.93
C ASP A 48 -1.05 -7.29 -6.15
N ASN A 49 -0.38 -6.56 -7.03
CA ASN A 49 1.05 -6.70 -7.28
C ASN A 49 1.84 -5.61 -6.52
N TYR A 50 1.80 -5.65 -5.19
CA TYR A 50 2.89 -5.11 -4.37
C TYR A 50 3.91 -6.23 -4.15
N GLY A 51 4.62 -6.58 -5.23
CA GLY A 51 5.66 -7.61 -5.22
C GLY A 51 6.87 -7.20 -4.39
N TRP A 52 6.81 -7.46 -3.08
CA TRP A 52 8.01 -7.69 -2.28
C TRP A 52 8.25 -9.20 -2.25
N HIS A 53 9.30 -9.65 -2.92
CA HIS A 53 9.70 -11.05 -2.91
C HIS A 53 10.26 -11.43 -1.52
N LEU A 54 9.53 -12.26 -0.78
CA LEU A 54 10.09 -13.13 0.26
C LEU A 54 10.10 -14.58 -0.27
N PRO A 55 11.23 -15.31 -0.21
CA PRO A 55 11.25 -16.71 -0.58
C PRO A 55 10.77 -17.59 0.58
N ASN A 56 9.87 -18.52 0.25
CA ASN A 56 9.39 -19.68 1.02
C ASN A 56 8.06 -19.51 1.78
N TYR A 57 6.96 -19.72 1.05
CA TYR A 57 5.71 -20.24 1.61
C TYR A 57 5.39 -21.58 0.92
N ILE A 58 5.33 -22.67 1.70
CA ILE A 58 4.84 -23.98 1.26
C ILE A 58 3.43 -24.13 1.83
N PRO A 59 2.36 -24.22 1.01
CA PRO A 59 1.09 -24.69 1.51
C PRO A 59 1.05 -26.23 1.46
N SER A 60 0.84 -26.83 2.63
CA SER A 60 0.33 -28.20 2.72
C SER A 60 -1.18 -28.14 2.49
N GLN A 61 -1.67 -28.81 1.45
CA GLN A 61 -2.78 -29.75 1.54
C GLN A 61 -3.06 -30.43 0.20
N ALA A 62 -3.41 -31.70 0.32
CA ALA A 62 -3.39 -32.71 -0.71
C ALA A 62 -4.68 -32.72 -1.55
N ILE A 63 -4.53 -32.78 -2.87
CA ILE A 63 -5.48 -33.46 -3.75
C ILE A 63 -4.69 -34.39 -4.67
N ARG A 64 -4.95 -35.69 -4.53
CA ARG A 64 -4.38 -36.76 -5.33
C ARG A 64 -5.05 -36.81 -6.70
N SER A 65 -4.27 -36.73 -7.78
CA SER A 65 -4.59 -37.42 -9.04
C SER A 65 -3.31 -37.87 -9.74
N LYS A 66 -3.38 -39.08 -10.30
CA LYS A 66 -2.27 -39.90 -10.79
C LYS A 66 -1.63 -39.35 -12.08
N ALA A 67 -0.35 -39.71 -12.21
CA ALA A 67 0.41 -39.99 -13.42
C ALA A 67 0.95 -38.81 -14.24
N PHE A 68 2.27 -38.57 -14.13
CA PHE A 68 3.16 -38.80 -15.28
C PHE A 68 4.63 -38.98 -14.86
N ARG A 69 5.40 -39.50 -15.81
CA ARG A 69 6.58 -40.35 -15.69
C ARG A 69 7.90 -39.62 -15.39
N SER A 70 8.73 -40.30 -14.60
CA SER A 70 10.18 -40.52 -14.76
C SER A 70 11.01 -39.44 -15.48
N ILE A 71 11.75 -38.64 -14.71
CA ILE A 71 13.02 -38.04 -15.15
C ILE A 71 14.11 -38.40 -14.15
N ARG A 72 15.15 -39.05 -14.66
CA ARG A 72 16.27 -39.63 -13.92
C ARG A 72 17.40 -38.59 -13.87
N TRP A 73 17.59 -37.94 -12.72
CA TRP A 73 18.70 -37.00 -12.51
C TRP A 73 19.93 -37.75 -12.01
N ARG A 74 21.05 -37.62 -12.73
CA ARG A 74 22.36 -38.19 -12.37
C ARG A 74 22.95 -37.43 -11.18
N LYS A 75 23.45 -38.18 -10.18
CA LYS A 75 24.31 -37.66 -9.10
C LYS A 75 25.57 -37.03 -9.71
N VAL A 76 25.88 -35.79 -9.32
CA VAL A 76 27.24 -35.24 -9.39
C VAL A 76 27.76 -35.12 -7.97
N ALA A 77 29.00 -35.59 -7.80
CA ALA A 77 29.64 -35.83 -6.53
C ALA A 77 29.97 -34.55 -5.76
N HIS A 78 29.97 -34.70 -4.44
CA HIS A 78 30.31 -33.71 -3.43
C HIS A 78 31.76 -33.22 -3.57
N LEU A 79 31.96 -31.90 -3.54
CA LEU A 79 33.24 -31.28 -3.26
C LEU A 79 33.15 -30.59 -1.90
N SER A 80 33.79 -31.18 -0.89
CA SER A 80 33.91 -30.60 0.45
C SER A 80 34.95 -29.49 0.43
N VAL A 81 34.53 -28.25 0.64
CA VAL A 81 35.42 -27.11 0.91
C VAL A 81 35.56 -26.97 2.42
N LYS A 82 36.79 -27.12 2.94
CA LYS A 82 37.13 -26.74 4.31
C LYS A 82 37.36 -25.22 4.35
N VAL A 83 36.55 -24.50 5.10
CA VAL A 83 36.81 -23.09 5.45
C VAL A 83 37.45 -23.06 6.82
N SER A 84 38.72 -22.66 6.86
CA SER A 84 39.43 -22.37 8.10
C SER A 84 38.85 -21.08 8.69
N HIS A 85 38.40 -21.15 9.94
CA HIS A 85 38.02 -19.97 10.71
C HIS A 85 39.30 -19.30 11.18
N ASP A 86 39.50 -18.02 10.85
CA ASP A 86 40.13 -17.01 11.71
C ASP A 86 40.02 -15.64 11.02
N GLY A 87 39.26 -14.73 11.65
CA GLY A 87 39.09 -13.35 11.18
C GLY A 87 37.65 -12.84 11.32
N PHE A 88 37.29 -12.38 12.51
CA PHE A 88 36.08 -11.60 12.75
C PHE A 88 36.22 -10.23 12.04
N MET A 89 35.67 -10.12 10.84
CA MET A 89 35.39 -8.85 10.18
C MET A 89 33.90 -8.82 9.89
N THR A 90 33.17 -7.85 10.44
CA THR A 90 31.77 -7.60 10.09
C THR A 90 31.73 -7.02 8.67
N ILE A 91 31.78 -7.88 7.67
CA ILE A 91 31.67 -7.52 6.25
C ILE A 91 30.17 -7.45 5.90
N GLY A 92 29.52 -6.34 6.26
CA GLY A 92 28.08 -6.17 6.00
C GLY A 92 27.59 -4.72 5.99
N GLN A 93 28.49 -3.73 6.07
CA GLN A 93 28.13 -2.35 5.79
C GLN A 93 28.27 -2.10 4.30
N ASP A 94 27.12 -2.20 3.62
CA ASP A 94 26.77 -1.67 2.31
C ASP A 94 27.93 -1.10 1.46
N LEU A 95 28.62 -1.99 0.75
CA LEU A 95 29.68 -1.65 -0.20
C LEU A 95 29.14 -1.24 -1.58
N LEU A 96 27.82 -1.14 -1.72
CA LEU A 96 27.11 -0.74 -2.93
C LEU A 96 25.97 0.19 -2.51
N GLY A 97 26.34 1.34 -1.93
CA GLY A 97 25.43 2.34 -1.38
C GLY A 97 24.06 2.29 -2.04
N GLY A 98 23.06 1.83 -1.26
CA GLY A 98 21.70 1.59 -1.75
C GLY A 98 21.09 2.79 -2.50
N PRO A 99 19.88 2.63 -3.08
CA PRO A 99 19.22 3.72 -3.79
C PRO A 99 19.23 5.01 -2.95
N PRO A 100 19.45 6.18 -3.57
CA PRO A 100 19.60 7.42 -2.84
C PRO A 100 18.32 7.74 -2.04
N PRO A 101 18.44 8.41 -0.88
CA PRO A 101 17.27 8.76 -0.09
C PRO A 101 16.30 9.67 -0.84
N THR A 102 15.02 9.35 -0.76
CA THR A 102 13.95 10.17 -1.36
C THR A 102 13.48 11.25 -0.39
N HIS A 103 13.32 12.46 -0.90
CA HIS A 103 12.88 13.63 -0.14
C HIS A 103 11.64 14.23 -0.81
N ILE A 104 10.53 14.26 -0.09
CA ILE A 104 9.31 14.94 -0.54
C ILE A 104 9.47 16.45 -0.24
N PRO A 105 9.38 17.35 -1.23
CA PRO A 105 9.40 18.80 -0.97
C PRO A 105 8.27 19.22 -0.03
N SER A 106 8.50 20.23 0.82
CA SER A 106 7.39 20.83 1.59
C SER A 106 6.41 21.50 0.62
N ASP A 107 5.12 21.31 0.87
CA ASP A 107 4.01 21.92 0.14
C ASP A 107 3.40 23.12 0.88
N GLY A 108 3.95 23.48 2.05
CA GLY A 108 3.46 24.58 2.89
C GLY A 108 2.30 24.22 3.83
N SER A 109 1.83 22.97 3.85
CA SER A 109 0.78 22.52 4.77
C SER A 109 1.24 22.55 6.24
N ASP A 110 2.53 22.33 6.49
CA ASP A 110 3.23 22.49 7.76
C ASP A 110 3.08 23.90 8.34
N ALA A 111 3.20 24.93 7.51
CA ALA A 111 3.04 26.32 7.92
C ALA A 111 1.61 26.63 8.42
N LEU A 112 0.59 25.97 7.86
CA LEU A 112 -0.79 26.12 8.35
C LEU A 112 -0.98 25.50 9.73
N PHE A 113 -0.34 24.36 9.99
CA PHE A 113 -0.32 23.78 11.33
C PHE A 113 0.42 24.67 12.33
N ALA A 114 1.50 25.33 11.92
CA ALA A 114 2.25 26.25 12.79
C ALA A 114 1.43 27.46 13.26
N VAL A 115 0.43 27.88 12.49
CA VAL A 115 -0.52 28.94 12.88
C VAL A 115 -1.79 28.42 13.55
N GLY A 116 -1.87 27.11 13.84
CA GLY A 116 -2.94 26.49 14.60
C GLY A 116 -4.19 26.11 13.80
N MET A 117 -4.10 25.98 12.47
CA MET A 117 -5.25 25.52 11.68
C MET A 117 -5.57 24.04 11.96
N GLY A 118 -6.86 23.72 11.93
CA GLY A 118 -7.35 22.36 12.14
C GLY A 118 -6.98 21.43 10.99
N ALA A 119 -6.73 20.15 11.29
CA ALA A 119 -6.28 19.18 10.29
C ALA A 119 -7.30 18.95 9.16
N ASP A 120 -8.59 19.07 9.46
CA ASP A 120 -9.68 18.99 8.47
C ASP A 120 -9.63 20.18 7.49
N GLU A 121 -9.32 21.37 7.98
CA GLU A 121 -9.17 22.58 7.16
C GLU A 121 -7.94 22.48 6.27
N VAL A 122 -6.81 22.07 6.84
CA VAL A 122 -5.57 21.86 6.08
C VAL A 122 -5.74 20.74 5.04
N ALA A 123 -6.44 19.64 5.35
CA ALA A 123 -6.72 18.58 4.40
C ALA A 123 -7.55 19.06 3.20
N ARG A 124 -8.52 19.97 3.41
CA ARG A 124 -9.31 20.56 2.32
C ARG A 124 -8.46 21.50 1.45
N ALA A 125 -7.58 22.28 2.06
CA ALA A 125 -6.70 23.20 1.34
C ALA A 125 -5.56 22.48 0.61
N PHE A 126 -5.05 21.38 1.18
CA PHE A 126 -3.91 20.60 0.68
C PHE A 126 -4.28 19.11 0.55
N PRO A 127 -5.26 18.74 -0.31
CA PRO A 127 -5.78 17.37 -0.37
C PRO A 127 -4.76 16.32 -0.86
N ALA A 128 -3.73 16.78 -1.59
CA ALA A 128 -2.63 15.95 -2.05
C ALA A 128 -1.51 15.77 -1.01
N SER A 129 -1.54 16.53 0.09
CA SER A 129 -0.53 16.45 1.15
C SER A 129 -0.79 15.27 2.07
N PRO A 130 0.19 14.41 2.39
CA PRO A 130 0.00 13.32 3.34
C PRO A 130 -0.09 13.79 4.79
N LEU A 131 0.50 14.94 5.12
CA LEU A 131 0.60 15.43 6.50
C LEU A 131 -0.77 15.65 7.18
N PRO A 132 -1.72 16.40 6.61
CA PRO A 132 -3.00 16.63 7.27
C PRO A 132 -3.82 15.34 7.46
N TRP A 133 -3.72 14.38 6.53
CA TRP A 133 -4.34 13.07 6.70
C TRP A 133 -3.72 12.26 7.84
N ALA A 134 -2.40 12.34 8.03
CA ALA A 134 -1.74 11.71 9.16
C ALA A 134 -2.17 12.33 10.50
N VAL A 135 -2.32 13.65 10.56
CA VAL A 135 -2.81 14.35 11.76
C VAL A 135 -4.27 13.95 12.05
N LEU A 136 -5.15 13.95 11.05
CA LEU A 136 -6.53 13.46 11.19
C LEU A 136 -6.58 12.00 11.69
N ALA A 137 -5.66 11.15 11.22
CA ALA A 137 -5.56 9.77 11.67
C ALA A 137 -5.17 9.65 13.15
N ASP A 138 -4.24 10.48 13.61
CA ASP A 138 -3.83 10.54 15.02
C ASP A 138 -4.95 11.13 15.91
N GLU A 139 -5.64 12.18 15.46
CA GLU A 139 -6.78 12.77 16.17
C GLU A 139 -7.95 11.78 16.31
N ALA A 140 -8.30 11.07 15.23
CA ALA A 140 -9.34 10.05 15.26
C ALA A 140 -8.96 8.89 16.19
N TRP A 141 -7.70 8.47 16.17
CA TRP A 141 -7.18 7.44 17.07
C TRP A 141 -7.31 7.85 18.54
N ALA A 142 -6.88 9.07 18.88
CA ALA A 142 -6.97 9.62 20.24
C ALA A 142 -8.42 9.69 20.76
N GLN A 143 -9.39 9.78 19.86
CA GLN A 143 -10.82 9.81 20.17
C GLN A 143 -11.48 8.41 20.18
N GLY A 144 -10.71 7.34 19.97
CA GLY A 144 -11.24 5.97 19.86
C GLY A 144 -11.99 5.68 18.57
N ARG A 145 -11.94 6.58 17.58
CA ARG A 145 -12.55 6.44 16.26
C ARG A 145 -11.61 5.67 15.32
N VAL A 146 -11.47 4.38 15.62
CA VAL A 146 -10.46 3.51 15.01
C VAL A 146 -10.64 3.37 13.48
N LEU A 147 -11.87 3.20 13.01
CA LEU A 147 -12.13 3.03 11.57
C LEU A 147 -11.83 4.31 10.79
N GLU A 148 -12.14 5.47 11.36
CA GLU A 148 -11.81 6.77 10.78
C GLU A 148 -10.30 7.02 10.81
N SER A 149 -9.61 6.64 11.89
CA SER A 149 -8.14 6.67 11.94
C SER A 149 -7.54 5.86 10.81
N TYR A 150 -8.02 4.63 10.61
CA TYR A 150 -7.60 3.76 9.51
C TYR A 150 -7.85 4.40 8.14
N ALA A 151 -9.06 4.94 7.90
CA ALA A 151 -9.42 5.58 6.64
C ALA A 151 -8.56 6.82 6.32
N PHE A 152 -8.31 7.68 7.32
CA PHE A 152 -7.44 8.83 7.17
C PHE A 152 -5.98 8.40 6.93
N ALA A 153 -5.48 7.42 7.68
CA ALA A 153 -4.13 6.91 7.53
C ALA A 153 -3.91 6.29 6.14
N ARG A 154 -4.87 5.48 5.66
CA ARG A 154 -4.86 4.92 4.30
C ARG A 154 -4.80 6.02 3.25
N THR A 155 -5.59 7.09 3.41
CA THR A 155 -5.56 8.24 2.51
C THR A 155 -4.19 8.91 2.50
N GLY A 156 -3.63 9.24 3.68
CA GLY A 156 -2.30 9.86 3.80
C GLY A 156 -1.18 8.99 3.25
N TYR A 157 -1.26 7.67 3.46
CA TYR A 157 -0.34 6.69 2.91
C TYR A 157 -0.31 6.75 1.37
N HIS A 158 -1.46 6.71 0.71
CA HIS A 158 -1.53 6.79 -0.75
C HIS A 158 -1.05 8.14 -1.30
N ARG A 159 -1.45 9.26 -0.66
CA ARG A 159 -0.96 10.60 -1.06
C ARG A 159 0.56 10.70 -0.96
N GLY A 160 1.13 10.17 0.11
CA GLY A 160 2.58 10.15 0.27
C GLY A 160 3.29 9.25 -0.75
N LEU A 161 2.73 8.07 -1.08
CA LEU A 161 3.29 7.22 -2.14
C LEU A 161 3.30 7.91 -3.51
N ASP A 162 2.25 8.65 -3.84
CA ASP A 162 2.20 9.43 -5.08
C ASP A 162 3.31 10.49 -5.12
N LEU A 163 3.52 11.20 -4.02
CA LEU A 163 4.61 12.17 -3.90
C LEU A 163 5.99 11.52 -3.96
N LEU A 164 6.20 10.37 -3.30
CA LEU A 164 7.46 9.62 -3.37
C LEU A 164 7.77 9.22 -4.81
N ARG A 165 6.79 8.66 -5.53
CA ARG A 165 6.97 8.25 -6.94
C ARG A 165 7.31 9.43 -7.85
N ARG A 166 6.65 10.57 -7.65
CA ARG A 166 6.96 11.82 -8.38
C ARG A 166 8.37 12.33 -8.07
N ASN A 167 8.88 12.05 -6.88
CA ASN A 167 10.24 12.42 -6.45
C ASN A 167 11.27 11.29 -6.64
N GLY A 168 10.99 10.33 -7.55
CA GLY A 168 11.97 9.35 -8.01
C GLY A 168 11.98 8.03 -7.27
N TRP A 169 11.13 7.84 -6.26
CA TRP A 169 11.04 6.57 -5.52
C TRP A 169 10.46 5.46 -6.39
N LYS A 170 11.12 4.29 -6.41
CA LYS A 170 10.76 3.14 -7.26
C LYS A 170 10.24 1.96 -6.45
N GLY A 171 9.52 2.23 -5.38
CA GLY A 171 8.96 1.19 -4.51
C GLY A 171 9.89 0.74 -3.38
N HIS A 172 11.15 1.18 -3.36
CA HIS A 172 12.11 0.81 -2.33
C HIS A 172 13.15 1.92 -2.12
N GLY A 173 13.84 1.88 -0.98
CA GLY A 173 14.91 2.81 -0.63
C GLY A 173 14.55 3.73 0.54
N PRO A 174 15.55 4.42 1.11
CA PRO A 174 15.40 5.19 2.33
C PRO A 174 14.52 6.43 2.12
N VAL A 175 13.69 6.71 3.12
CA VAL A 175 12.84 7.90 3.21
C VAL A 175 13.11 8.54 4.58
N PRO A 176 14.12 9.43 4.70
CA PRO A 176 14.61 9.90 6.00
C PRO A 176 13.53 10.63 6.80
N TRP A 177 13.44 10.34 8.11
CA TRP A 177 12.51 11.01 9.04
C TRP A 177 12.92 12.45 9.33
N GLU A 178 14.22 12.71 9.27
CA GLU A 178 14.86 13.97 9.52
C GLU A 178 14.33 15.04 8.56
N HIS A 179 14.03 14.64 7.31
CA HIS A 179 13.42 15.49 6.31
C HIS A 179 11.94 15.72 6.60
N GLU A 180 11.57 16.98 6.83
CA GLU A 180 10.23 17.36 7.29
C GLU A 180 9.11 16.92 6.33
N GLY A 181 9.28 17.08 5.03
CA GLY A 181 8.27 16.71 4.04
C GLY A 181 7.97 15.20 4.00
N ASN A 182 8.87 14.36 4.49
CA ASN A 182 8.66 12.91 4.59
C ASN A 182 7.79 12.51 5.80
N ARG A 183 7.73 13.35 6.84
CA ARG A 183 7.10 13.01 8.11
C ARG A 183 5.60 12.74 7.95
N GLY A 184 4.92 13.44 7.06
CA GLY A 184 3.50 13.21 6.78
C GLY A 184 3.22 11.78 6.32
N TRP A 185 4.00 11.29 5.35
CA TRP A 185 3.85 9.91 4.86
C TRP A 185 4.26 8.87 5.91
N LEU A 186 5.39 9.08 6.60
CA LEU A 186 5.88 8.15 7.64
C LEU A 186 4.88 8.04 8.81
N ARG A 187 4.28 9.15 9.23
CA ARG A 187 3.21 9.16 10.24
C ARG A 187 1.95 8.44 9.75
N ALA A 188 1.54 8.66 8.50
CA ALA A 188 0.39 7.95 7.94
C ALA A 188 0.62 6.43 7.85
N LEU A 189 1.82 6.00 7.44
CA LEU A 189 2.20 4.58 7.40
C LEU A 189 2.17 3.95 8.80
N HIS A 190 2.72 4.64 9.81
CA HIS A 190 2.64 4.19 11.19
C HIS A 190 1.19 4.11 11.70
N ALA A 191 0.40 5.17 11.49
CA ALA A 191 -1.00 5.22 11.92
C ALA A 191 -1.84 4.11 11.25
N LEU A 192 -1.56 3.78 9.99
CA LEU A 192 -2.21 2.70 9.26
C LEU A 192 -1.91 1.35 9.91
N GLY A 193 -0.64 1.05 10.19
CA GLY A 193 -0.24 -0.18 10.87
C GLY A 193 -0.82 -0.29 12.28
N ARG A 194 -0.85 0.80 13.04
CA ARG A 194 -1.46 0.88 14.37
C ARG A 194 -2.96 0.59 14.33
N ALA A 195 -3.70 1.26 13.45
CA ALA A 195 -5.14 1.08 13.33
C ALA A 195 -5.50 -0.31 12.80
N ALA A 196 -4.78 -0.83 11.81
CA ALA A 196 -4.95 -2.19 11.28
C ALA A 196 -4.80 -3.25 12.38
N GLY A 197 -3.74 -3.17 13.19
CA GLY A 197 -3.54 -4.11 14.29
C GLY A 197 -4.68 -4.08 15.30
N SER A 198 -5.25 -2.91 15.57
CA SER A 198 -6.36 -2.76 16.53
C SER A 198 -7.69 -3.36 16.06
N ILE A 199 -7.90 -3.48 14.73
CA ILE A 199 -9.11 -4.10 14.15
C ILE A 199 -8.92 -5.59 13.82
N GLY A 200 -7.74 -6.16 14.12
CA GLY A 200 -7.43 -7.57 13.87
C GLY A 200 -6.80 -7.86 12.50
N GLU A 201 -6.46 -6.84 11.72
CA GLU A 201 -5.76 -6.96 10.43
C GLU A 201 -4.24 -7.12 10.64
N SER A 202 -3.84 -8.24 11.26
CA SER A 202 -2.45 -8.49 11.68
C SER A 202 -1.46 -8.51 10.52
N GLU A 203 -1.85 -9.02 9.35
CA GLU A 203 -0.97 -9.04 8.17
C GLU A 203 -0.65 -7.61 7.70
N GLU A 204 -1.62 -6.71 7.70
CA GLU A 204 -1.39 -5.32 7.34
C GLU A 204 -0.57 -4.59 8.40
N HIS A 205 -0.82 -4.85 9.68
CA HIS A 205 0.00 -4.34 10.77
C HIS A 205 1.48 -4.70 10.58
N ASP A 206 1.76 -5.99 10.35
CA ASP A 206 3.13 -6.49 10.18
C ASP A 206 3.80 -5.89 8.95
N ARG A 207 3.09 -5.84 7.81
CA ARG A 207 3.60 -5.22 6.57
C ARG A 207 3.92 -3.73 6.77
N CYS A 208 3.03 -2.97 7.41
CA CYS A 208 3.26 -1.54 7.64
C CYS A 208 4.43 -1.32 8.60
N THR A 209 4.54 -2.14 9.65
CA THR A 209 5.62 -2.04 10.64
C THR A 209 6.98 -2.33 10.03
N LEU A 210 7.08 -3.41 9.24
CA LEU A 210 8.29 -3.75 8.50
C LEU A 210 8.64 -2.64 7.50
N PHE A 211 7.66 -2.18 6.73
CA PHE A 211 7.88 -1.16 5.72
C PHE A 211 8.32 0.18 6.32
N LEU A 212 7.77 0.57 7.47
CA LEU A 212 8.20 1.77 8.19
C LEU A 212 9.66 1.66 8.62
N ARG A 213 10.04 0.53 9.23
CA ARG A 213 11.42 0.29 9.70
C ARG A 213 12.41 0.30 8.54
N ASP A 214 12.07 -0.35 7.43
CA ASP A 214 12.94 -0.47 6.27
C ASP A 214 13.05 0.87 5.51
N SER A 215 12.02 1.72 5.58
CA SER A 215 12.05 3.08 5.00
C SER A 215 12.79 4.08 5.88
N SER A 216 12.61 4.00 7.21
CA SER A 216 13.19 4.92 8.18
C SER A 216 13.22 4.31 9.58
N ALA A 217 14.40 3.82 9.98
CA ALA A 217 14.63 3.31 11.34
C ALA A 217 14.36 4.40 12.39
N THR A 218 14.75 5.65 12.15
CA THR A 218 14.48 6.78 13.04
C THR A 218 12.97 6.99 13.23
N ALA A 219 12.16 6.93 12.16
CA ALA A 219 10.72 7.06 12.27
C ALA A 219 10.10 5.92 13.09
N ALA A 220 10.52 4.68 12.83
CA ALA A 220 10.02 3.51 13.56
C ALA A 220 10.32 3.60 15.06
N GLU A 221 11.49 4.12 15.45
CA GLU A 221 11.84 4.33 16.85
C GLU A 221 11.08 5.52 17.47
N PHE A 222 10.93 6.62 16.73
CA PHE A 222 10.29 7.83 17.26
C PHE A 222 8.79 7.67 17.44
N LEU A 223 8.12 6.99 16.51
CA LEU A 223 6.66 6.86 16.48
C LEU A 223 6.11 5.72 17.35
N SER A 224 6.96 4.78 17.77
CA SER A 224 6.58 3.66 18.65
C SER A 224 6.59 4.01 20.15
N LYS A 225 6.99 5.24 20.50
CA LYS A 225 7.00 5.79 21.86
C LYS A 225 5.67 6.45 22.20
#